data_AF-A0A4U8V2K2-F1
#
_entry.id   AF-A0A4U8V2K2-F1
#
_cell.length_a   1.000
_cell.length_b   1.000
_cell.length_c   1.000
_cell.angle_alpha   90.00
_cell.angle_beta   90.00
_cell.angle_gamma   90.00
#
_symmetry.space_group_name_H-M   'P 1'
#
loop_
_entity.id
_entity.type
_entity.pdbx_description
1 polymer ?
#
loop_
_entity_poly.entity_id
_entity_poly.type
_entity_poly.pdbx_seq_one_letter_code
_entity_poly.pdbx_strand_id
1 'polypeptide(L)'
;MEIYCERVRDLLNPQSAGNLKVREHKMLGPYVDDLTKMAVCSYQDIFFHMDEGNKARTVAVTNMNSSSSRSHAVFTIVLTQKCRDELSNMDGEKVSKISLVDLAGSERATSTGCEGQRLKEGANINKSLTTLGLVISKLAEAVSLYLVSHYGHLMKP
;
A
#
# COMPACT_ATOMS: atom_id res chain seq x y z
N MET A 1 4.32 -5.04 4.27
CA MET A 1 4.83 -3.82 4.96
C MET A 1 3.69 -3.12 5.66
N GLU A 2 4.01 -2.22 6.58
CA GLU A 2 3.04 -1.28 7.14
C GLU A 2 3.56 0.15 7.13
N ILE A 3 2.62 1.09 7.22
CA ILE A 3 2.86 2.52 7.36
C ILE A 3 2.18 2.95 8.66
N TYR A 4 2.98 3.34 9.64
CA TYR A 4 2.52 3.79 10.95
C TYR A 4 3.21 5.09 11.31
N CYS A 5 2.42 6.14 11.56
CA CYS A 5 2.94 7.49 11.83
C CYS A 5 3.95 7.98 10.78
N GLU A 6 3.61 7.84 9.49
CA GLU A 6 4.46 8.22 8.35
C GLU A 6 5.81 7.47 8.26
N ARG A 7 5.94 6.34 8.99
CA ARG A 7 7.12 5.47 8.95
C ARG A 7 6.76 4.15 8.31
N VAL A 8 7.60 3.71 7.37
CA VAL A 8 7.46 2.43 6.68
C VAL A 8 8.24 1.37 7.44
N ARG A 9 7.58 0.26 7.78
CA ARG A 9 8.20 -0.90 8.44
C ARG A 9 8.04 -2.16 7.60
N ASP A 10 9.07 -3.00 7.64
CA ASP A 10 9.00 -4.33 7.07
C ASP A 10 8.33 -5.29 8.05
N LEU A 11 7.23 -5.91 7.62
CA LEU A 11 6.51 -6.91 8.41
C LEU A 11 7.03 -8.33 8.18
N LEU A 12 7.80 -8.57 7.11
CA LEU A 12 8.41 -9.86 6.81
C LEU A 12 9.83 -9.98 7.36
N ASN A 13 10.44 -8.84 7.73
CA ASN A 13 11.71 -8.79 8.45
C ASN A 13 11.61 -7.83 9.66
N PRO A 14 10.94 -8.25 10.75
CA PRO A 14 10.71 -7.40 11.92
C PRO A 14 11.99 -7.06 12.70
N GLN A 15 13.11 -7.74 12.42
CA GLN A 15 14.42 -7.40 13.00
C GLN A 15 15.06 -6.18 12.32
N SER A 16 14.58 -5.79 11.12
CA SER A 16 14.97 -4.54 10.49
C SER A 16 14.40 -3.35 11.28
N ALA A 17 15.18 -2.83 12.24
CA ALA A 17 14.73 -1.79 13.17
C ALA A 17 14.55 -0.39 12.53
N GLY A 18 14.49 -0.30 11.20
CA GLY A 18 14.58 0.94 10.44
C GLY A 18 13.24 1.43 9.89
N ASN A 19 13.12 2.76 9.76
CA ASN A 19 12.14 3.35 8.84
C ASN A 19 12.66 3.17 7.41
N LEU A 20 12.01 2.34 6.62
CA LEU A 20 12.39 2.13 5.22
C LEU A 20 12.12 3.40 4.41
N LYS A 21 12.98 3.66 3.43
CA LYS A 21 12.88 4.86 2.58
C LYS A 21 12.04 4.57 1.35
N VAL A 22 11.12 5.46 1.04
CA VAL A 22 10.43 5.47 -0.25
C VAL A 22 11.33 6.17 -1.28
N ARG A 23 11.53 5.54 -2.43
CA ARG A 23 12.33 6.01 -3.56
C ARG A 23 11.52 5.93 -4.84
N GLU A 24 12.00 6.59 -5.88
CA GLU A 24 11.36 6.58 -7.20
C GLU A 24 12.33 6.04 -8.26
N HIS A 25 11.85 5.09 -9.05
CA HIS A 25 12.57 4.54 -10.20
C HIS A 25 11.92 5.02 -11.49
N LYS A 26 12.73 5.48 -12.46
CA LYS A 26 12.25 6.09 -13.72
C LYS A 26 11.20 5.26 -14.46
N MET A 27 11.35 3.93 -14.45
CA MET A 27 10.45 3.00 -15.15
C MET A 27 9.44 2.28 -14.24
N LEU A 28 9.79 2.05 -12.97
CA LEU A 28 8.98 1.21 -12.07
C LEU A 28 8.10 2.05 -11.14
N GLY A 29 8.29 3.38 -11.14
CA GLY A 29 7.61 4.29 -10.23
C GLY A 29 8.13 4.17 -8.79
N PRO A 30 7.31 4.58 -7.80
CA PRO A 30 7.70 4.57 -6.41
C PRO A 30 7.86 3.14 -5.84
N TYR A 31 8.91 2.93 -5.07
CA TYR A 31 9.20 1.69 -4.38
C TYR A 31 9.79 1.95 -2.98
N VAL A 32 9.80 0.92 -2.15
CA VAL A 32 10.41 0.98 -0.81
C VAL A 32 11.77 0.30 -0.88
N ASP A 33 12.81 1.05 -0.52
CA ASP A 33 14.19 0.58 -0.46
C ASP A 33 14.34 -0.48 0.63
N ASP A 34 15.12 -1.53 0.35
CA ASP A 34 15.38 -2.66 1.25
C ASP A 34 14.13 -3.41 1.78
N LEU A 35 12.98 -3.27 1.13
CA LEU A 35 11.78 -4.03 1.51
C LEU A 35 11.93 -5.51 1.14
N THR A 36 11.77 -6.38 2.13
CA THR A 36 11.91 -7.84 1.98
C THR A 36 10.89 -8.41 1.00
N LYS A 37 11.35 -9.32 0.14
CA LYS A 37 10.53 -10.10 -0.80
C LYS A 37 10.78 -11.58 -0.54
N MET A 38 9.71 -12.33 -0.31
CA MET A 38 9.78 -13.77 -0.08
C MET A 38 9.36 -14.51 -1.35
N ALA A 39 10.18 -15.46 -1.79
CA ALA A 39 9.79 -16.39 -2.84
C ALA A 39 8.78 -17.38 -2.27
N VAL A 40 7.75 -17.68 -3.05
CA VAL A 40 6.65 -18.58 -2.66
C VAL A 40 6.36 -19.54 -3.81
N CYS A 41 5.98 -20.77 -3.48
CA CYS A 41 5.67 -21.82 -4.47
C CYS A 41 4.23 -22.31 -4.38
N SER A 42 3.52 -21.93 -3.32
CA SER A 42 2.15 -22.39 -3.05
C SER A 42 1.28 -21.30 -2.43
N TYR A 43 -0.03 -21.52 -2.47
CA TYR A 43 -0.98 -20.69 -1.73
C TYR A 43 -0.70 -20.71 -0.21
N GLN A 44 -0.30 -21.87 0.31
CA GLN A 44 0.03 -22.06 1.72
C GLN A 44 1.22 -21.18 2.14
N ASP A 45 2.24 -21.03 1.30
CA ASP A 45 3.38 -20.14 1.57
C ASP A 45 2.94 -18.67 1.63
N ILE A 46 2.06 -18.26 0.71
CA ILE A 46 1.50 -16.90 0.70
C ILE A 46 0.73 -16.64 2.00
N PHE A 47 -0.14 -17.59 2.39
CA PHE A 47 -0.92 -17.49 3.61
C PHE A 47 -0.02 -17.46 4.86
N PHE A 48 1.00 -18.30 4.91
CA PHE A 48 1.98 -18.31 5.99
C PHE A 48 2.67 -16.95 6.15
N HIS A 49 3.18 -16.35 5.07
CA HIS A 49 3.81 -15.03 5.14
C HIS A 49 2.82 -13.90 5.48
N MET A 50 1.56 -14.03 5.07
CA MET A 50 0.51 -13.09 5.46
C MET A 50 0.25 -13.16 6.97
N ASP A 51 0.16 -14.37 7.54
CA ASP A 51 -0.03 -14.59 8.96
C ASP A 51 1.16 -14.10 9.80
N GLU A 52 2.39 -14.42 9.39
CA GLU A 52 3.62 -13.92 10.04
C GLU A 52 3.69 -12.38 10.02
N GLY A 53 3.35 -11.76 8.88
CA GLY A 53 3.28 -10.30 8.79
C GLY A 53 2.23 -9.69 9.73
N ASN A 54 1.08 -10.34 9.89
CA ASN A 54 0.04 -9.92 10.83
C ASN A 54 0.45 -10.09 12.30
N LYS A 55 1.19 -11.16 12.62
CA LYS A 55 1.79 -11.34 13.96
C LYS A 55 2.80 -10.24 14.24
N ALA A 56 3.70 -9.94 13.31
CA ALA A 56 4.67 -8.86 13.45
C ALA A 56 3.98 -7.49 13.65
N ARG A 57 2.93 -7.23 12.88
CA ARG A 57 2.06 -6.05 13.05
C ARG A 57 1.44 -6.02 14.46
N THR A 58 1.02 -7.15 15.00
CA THR A 58 0.41 -7.26 16.35
C THR A 58 1.44 -7.21 17.49
N VAL A 59 2.67 -7.69 17.31
CA VAL A 59 3.71 -7.62 18.35
C VAL A 59 4.23 -6.20 18.52
N ALA A 60 4.33 -5.43 17.43
CA ALA A 60 4.57 -3.99 17.50
C ALA A 60 3.49 -3.24 18.31
N VAL A 61 2.32 -3.86 18.47
CA VAL A 61 1.13 -3.34 19.16
C VAL A 61 1.10 -3.73 20.64
N THR A 62 1.66 -4.87 21.06
CA THR A 62 1.60 -5.34 22.46
C THR A 62 2.47 -4.58 23.46
N ASN A 63 3.36 -3.69 23.02
CA ASN A 63 4.11 -2.82 23.93
C ASN A 63 3.37 -1.50 24.26
N MET A 64 2.19 -1.24 23.65
CA MET A 64 1.24 -0.16 23.98
C MET A 64 0.00 -0.22 23.04
N ASN A 65 -1.14 -0.77 23.49
CA ASN A 65 -2.52 -0.64 22.96
C ASN A 65 -2.86 -1.06 21.50
N SER A 66 -4.08 -1.59 21.27
CA SER A 66 -4.61 -2.08 19.99
C SER A 66 -4.45 -1.09 18.81
N SER A 67 -3.46 -1.33 17.94
CA SER A 67 -3.01 -0.42 16.86
C SER A 67 -3.15 -1.01 15.45
N SER A 68 -3.72 -2.22 15.28
CA SER A 68 -4.08 -2.72 13.94
C SER A 68 -5.01 -1.77 13.19
N SER A 69 -5.88 -1.04 13.90
CA SER A 69 -6.74 0.01 13.32
C SER A 69 -6.03 1.35 13.01
N ARG A 70 -4.75 1.50 13.39
CA ARG A 70 -3.98 2.76 13.38
C ARG A 70 -2.75 2.76 12.46
N SER A 71 -2.48 1.63 11.81
CA SER A 71 -1.46 1.50 10.76
C SER A 71 -2.13 1.11 9.45
N HIS A 72 -1.61 1.57 8.32
CA HIS A 72 -1.98 1.03 7.01
C HIS A 72 -1.10 -0.18 6.70
N ALA A 73 -1.67 -1.31 6.30
CA ALA A 73 -0.92 -2.47 5.85
C ALA A 73 -1.04 -2.65 4.33
N VAL A 74 0.08 -2.99 3.71
CA VAL A 74 0.15 -3.31 2.28
C VAL A 74 0.85 -4.66 2.14
N PHE A 75 0.11 -5.63 1.64
CA PHE A 75 0.63 -6.93 1.24
C PHE A 75 0.69 -6.98 -0.29
N THR A 76 1.88 -7.20 -0.84
CA THR A 76 2.09 -7.18 -2.29
C THR A 76 2.50 -8.56 -2.78
N ILE A 77 1.77 -9.07 -3.76
CA ILE A 77 2.12 -10.25 -4.54
C ILE A 77 2.64 -9.78 -5.89
N VAL A 78 3.87 -10.17 -6.23
CA VAL A 78 4.44 -9.96 -7.57
C VAL A 78 4.38 -11.29 -8.30
N LEU A 79 3.62 -11.34 -9.39
CA LEU A 79 3.48 -12.53 -10.22
C LEU A 79 4.21 -12.29 -11.54
N THR A 80 5.23 -13.11 -11.81
CA THR A 80 5.94 -13.13 -13.09
C THR A 80 5.54 -14.38 -13.85
N GLN A 81 4.90 -14.18 -15.00
CA GLN A 81 4.57 -15.25 -15.93
C GLN A 81 5.55 -15.20 -17.10
N LYS A 82 6.23 -16.31 -17.38
CA LYS A 82 7.01 -16.48 -18.60
C LYS A 82 6.07 -16.84 -19.74
N CYS A 83 6.17 -16.12 -20.85
CA CYS A 83 5.39 -16.33 -22.05
C CYS A 83 6.36 -16.62 -23.20
N ARG A 84 6.11 -17.67 -23.97
CA ARG A 84 6.81 -17.91 -25.23
C ARG A 84 5.87 -17.56 -26.37
N ASP A 85 6.32 -16.69 -27.27
CA ASP A 85 5.62 -16.43 -28.51
C ASP A 85 6.06 -17.48 -29.53
N GLU A 86 5.15 -18.36 -29.93
CA GLU A 86 5.43 -19.44 -30.88
C GLU A 86 5.71 -18.94 -32.31
N LEU A 87 5.23 -17.75 -32.67
CA LEU A 87 5.43 -17.18 -34.01
C LEU A 87 6.81 -16.54 -34.16
N SER A 88 7.25 -15.79 -33.15
CA SER A 88 8.57 -15.13 -33.15
C SER A 88 9.67 -15.99 -32.52
N ASN A 89 9.30 -17.11 -31.86
CA ASN A 89 10.19 -17.94 -31.05
C ASN A 89 10.95 -17.14 -29.98
N MET A 90 10.34 -16.06 -29.49
CA MET A 90 10.90 -15.19 -28.45
C MET A 90 10.29 -15.49 -27.09
N ASP A 91 11.15 -15.49 -26.07
CA ASP A 91 10.73 -15.56 -24.68
C ASP A 91 10.47 -14.13 -24.15
N GLY A 92 9.33 -13.96 -23.48
CA GLY A 92 8.93 -12.72 -22.82
C GLY A 92 8.46 -12.98 -21.40
N GLU A 93 8.34 -11.91 -20.62
CA GLU A 93 7.83 -11.97 -19.26
C GLU A 93 6.69 -10.97 -19.08
N LYS A 94 5.61 -11.44 -18.47
CA LYS A 94 4.51 -10.60 -18.01
C LYS A 94 4.60 -10.52 -16.49
N VAL A 95 4.91 -9.32 -15.99
CA VAL A 95 4.97 -9.04 -14.55
C VAL A 95 3.70 -8.31 -14.15
N SER A 96 2.99 -8.84 -13.15
CA SER A 96 1.85 -8.17 -12.52
C SER A 96 2.11 -7.99 -11.03
N LYS A 97 1.52 -6.93 -10.48
CA LYS A 97 1.61 -6.59 -9.05
C LYS A 97 0.19 -6.48 -8.50
N ILE A 98 -0.11 -7.34 -7.52
CA ILE A 98 -1.37 -7.33 -6.79
C ILE A 98 -1.08 -6.77 -5.40
N SER A 99 -1.76 -5.69 -5.03
CA SER A 99 -1.63 -5.08 -3.70
C SER A 99 -2.93 -5.26 -2.94
N LEU A 100 -2.87 -6.01 -1.84
CA LEU A 100 -3.95 -6.10 -0.86
C LEU A 100 -3.67 -5.07 0.22
N VAL A 101 -4.56 -4.08 0.34
CA VAL A 101 -4.35 -2.91 1.19
C VAL A 101 -5.43 -2.89 2.27
N ASP A 102 -5.00 -2.86 3.53
CA ASP A 102 -5.84 -2.69 4.70
C ASP A 102 -5.50 -1.34 5.34
N LEU A 103 -6.42 -0.38 5.20
CA LEU A 103 -6.20 0.99 5.66
C LEU A 103 -6.68 1.18 7.10
N ALA A 104 -5.97 2.02 7.84
CA ALA A 104 -6.40 2.49 9.16
C ALA A 104 -7.76 3.21 9.09
N GLY A 105 -8.48 3.21 10.21
CA GLY A 105 -9.80 3.85 10.30
C GLY A 105 -9.71 5.37 10.42
N SER A 106 -10.57 6.12 9.73
CA SER A 106 -10.70 7.57 9.92
C SER A 106 -11.46 7.86 11.22
N GLU A 107 -10.75 8.19 12.30
CA GLU A 107 -11.36 8.55 13.58
C GLU A 107 -11.17 10.04 13.90
N ARG A 108 -12.24 10.70 14.38
CA ARG A 108 -12.18 12.12 14.76
C ARG A 108 -11.47 12.26 16.10
N ALA A 109 -10.51 13.19 16.18
CA ALA A 109 -9.73 13.43 17.40
C ALA A 109 -10.59 13.85 18.60
N THR A 110 -11.71 14.55 18.37
CA THR A 110 -12.63 14.99 19.43
C THR A 110 -13.45 13.86 20.05
N SER A 111 -13.60 12.72 19.37
CA SER A 111 -14.38 11.58 19.88
C SER A 111 -13.56 10.60 20.73
N THR A 112 -12.23 10.75 20.81
CA THR A 112 -11.36 9.72 21.40
C THR A 112 -10.68 10.13 22.71
N GLY A 113 -10.78 11.39 23.14
CA GLY A 113 -10.15 11.89 24.37
C GLY A 113 -8.63 11.64 24.42
N CYS A 114 -7.99 11.51 23.26
CA CYS A 114 -6.62 11.04 23.13
C CYS A 114 -5.62 12.19 23.31
N GLU A 115 -4.68 12.02 24.25
CA GLU A 115 -3.56 12.94 24.48
C GLU A 115 -2.22 12.35 24.02
N GLY A 116 -1.20 13.19 23.85
CA GLY A 116 0.17 12.76 23.58
C GLY A 116 0.35 11.98 22.28
N GLN A 117 0.88 10.75 22.37
CA GLN A 117 1.20 9.91 21.21
C GLN A 117 -0.03 9.51 20.39
N ARG A 118 -1.16 9.24 21.06
CA ARG A 118 -2.41 8.84 20.39
C ARG A 118 -3.00 9.97 19.55
N LEU A 119 -2.80 11.22 19.97
CA LEU A 119 -3.19 12.39 19.17
C LEU A 119 -2.35 12.50 17.90
N LYS A 120 -1.04 12.26 17.99
CA LYS A 120 -0.13 12.24 16.82
C LYS A 120 -0.48 11.13 15.84
N GLU A 121 -0.81 9.94 16.34
CA GLU A 121 -1.29 8.82 15.53
C GLU A 121 -2.56 9.19 14.77
N GLY A 122 -3.60 9.66 15.48
CA GLY A 122 -4.86 10.07 14.87
C GLY A 122 -4.69 11.18 13.82
N ALA A 123 -3.80 12.15 14.08
CA ALA A 123 -3.46 13.19 13.11
C ALA A 123 -2.81 12.62 11.83
N ASN A 124 -1.86 11.69 11.96
CA ASN A 124 -1.20 11.07 10.81
C ASN A 124 -2.14 10.16 10.01
N ILE A 125 -3.00 9.41 10.68
CA ILE A 125 -4.03 8.59 10.04
C ILE A 125 -4.96 9.48 9.21
N ASN A 126 -5.50 10.54 9.81
CA ASN A 126 -6.40 11.45 9.11
C ASN A 126 -5.69 12.20 7.98
N LYS A 127 -4.42 12.58 8.16
CA LYS A 127 -3.62 13.21 7.10
C LYS A 127 -3.50 12.27 5.89
N SER A 128 -3.02 11.05 6.09
CA SER A 128 -2.82 10.08 5.00
C SER A 128 -4.12 9.72 4.28
N LEU A 129 -5.23 9.49 5.01
CA LEU A 129 -6.54 9.23 4.42
C LEU A 129 -7.12 10.44 3.67
N THR A 130 -6.95 11.65 4.22
CA THR A 130 -7.35 12.90 3.53
C THR A 130 -6.58 13.07 2.23
N THR A 131 -5.26 12.85 2.26
CA THR A 131 -4.42 12.91 1.07
C THR A 131 -4.85 11.87 0.02
N LEU A 132 -5.15 10.64 0.43
CA LEU A 132 -5.69 9.62 -0.47
C LEU A 132 -7.00 10.09 -1.11
N GLY A 133 -7.93 10.63 -0.32
CA GLY A 133 -9.18 11.20 -0.82
C GLY A 133 -8.96 12.30 -1.86
N LEU A 134 -8.04 13.23 -1.58
CA LEU A 134 -7.68 14.30 -2.52
C LEU A 134 -7.11 13.75 -3.84
N VAL A 135 -6.24 12.74 -3.78
CA VAL A 135 -5.68 12.10 -4.99
C VAL A 135 -6.80 11.47 -5.82
N ILE A 136 -7.73 10.73 -5.18
CA ILE A 136 -8.87 10.12 -5.86
C ILE A 136 -9.75 11.19 -6.52
N SER A 137 -10.09 12.26 -5.79
CA SER A 137 -10.87 13.37 -6.35
C SER A 137 -10.18 14.02 -7.56
N LYS A 138 -8.88 14.26 -7.47
CA LYS A 138 -8.12 14.88 -8.57
C LYS A 138 -8.01 13.98 -9.80
N LEU A 139 -7.86 12.67 -9.61
CA LEU A 139 -7.89 11.70 -10.71
C LEU A 139 -9.27 11.67 -11.39
N ALA A 140 -10.36 11.70 -10.61
CA ALA A 140 -11.72 11.73 -11.16
C ALA A 140 -12.00 13.02 -11.95
N GLU A 141 -11.57 14.18 -11.44
CA GLU A 141 -11.67 15.46 -12.14
C GLU A 141 -10.90 15.44 -13.47
N ALA A 142 -9.67 14.93 -13.48
CA ALA A 142 -8.83 14.86 -14.68
C ALA A 142 -9.47 13.99 -15.77
N VAL A 143 -10.05 12.83 -15.41
CA VAL A 143 -10.78 11.97 -16.35
C VAL A 143 -12.00 12.69 -16.93
N SER A 144 -12.75 13.40 -16.09
CA SER A 144 -13.91 14.18 -16.54
C SER A 144 -13.50 15.27 -17.54
N LEU A 145 -12.42 16.01 -17.26
CA LEU A 145 -11.88 17.01 -18.18
C LEU A 145 -11.38 16.41 -19.50
N TYR A 146 -10.74 15.24 -19.45
CA TYR A 146 -10.32 14.52 -20.65
C TYR A 146 -11.52 14.13 -21.53
N LEU A 147 -12.58 13.59 -20.92
CA LEU A 147 -13.80 13.19 -21.64
C LEU A 147 -14.53 14.40 -22.24
N VAL A 148 -14.67 15.50 -21.51
CA VAL A 148 -15.30 16.73 -22.02
C VAL A 148 -14.49 17.32 -23.17
N SER A 149 -13.17 17.37 -23.07
CA SER A 149 -12.31 17.93 -24.13
C SER A 149 -12.30 17.09 -25.42
N HIS A 150 -12.35 15.76 -25.31
CA HIS A 150 -12.24 14.87 -26.48
C HIS A 150 -13.59 14.40 -27.04
N TYR A 151 -14.64 14.33 -26.22
CA TYR A 151 -15.94 13.80 -26.61
C TYR A 151 -17.11 14.74 -26.32
N GLY A 152 -16.87 15.95 -25.77
CA GLY A 152 -17.93 16.90 -25.45
C GLY A 152 -18.77 17.37 -26.64
N HIS A 153 -18.24 17.26 -27.86
CA HIS A 153 -18.97 17.54 -29.10
C HIS A 153 -19.97 16.44 -29.48
N LEU A 154 -19.76 15.20 -29.03
CA LEU A 154 -20.66 14.05 -29.24
C LEU A 154 -21.75 13.93 -28.15
N MET A 155 -21.63 14.71 -27.08
CA MET A 155 -22.53 14.71 -25.92
C MET A 155 -23.54 15.87 -25.92
N LYS A 156 -23.61 16.68 -26.99
CA LYS A 156 -24.69 17.67 -27.16
C LYS A 156 -25.91 16.99 -27.79
N PRO A 157 -27.14 17.29 -27.31
CA PRO A 157 -28.37 16.74 -27.87
C PRO A 157 -28.62 17.19 -29.31
#